data_AF-A0A8H3XQT2-F1
#
_entry.id   AF-A0A8H3XQT2-F1
#
_cell.length_a   1.000
_cell.length_b   1.000
_cell.length_c   1.000
_cell.angle_alpha   90.00
_cell.angle_beta   90.00
_cell.angle_gamma   90.00
#
_symmetry.space_group_name_H-M   'P 1'
#
loop_
_entity.id
_entity.type
_entity.pdbx_description
1 polymer ?
#
loop_
_entity_poly.entity_id
_entity_poly.type
_entity_poly.pdbx_seq_one_letter_code
_entity_poly.pdbx_strand_id
1 'polypeptide(L)'
;MRNRLWLSVRHLHPTCFSNPSAPSVTIRSMSSFTIPLDEGKRSVSVPVNSLSNLSKEDLLRFPAFQIWLSTLQRSLQRQHHPSHEFNHNPYVLRKINVQSVDYFKGGRLGFIKLNAEVSNGNGETLPGTVFLRGGSVGMLMILQPDDVPSSNEDEKRAILTIQPRIPAGSLAFPEIPAGMIDDSGTFAGAAAKEIEEETGLTIPQGELVDMTSLALQSISEPKDGESLQRAVYPSPGGSDEFIPLFLCQKRMARKEIESLQGRLTGLRQHGEKITLKIVPLKDLWKEALRDGKTLAAWALYNGLKQDGKI
;
A
#
# COMPACT_ATOMS: atom_id res chain seq x y z
N MET A 1 -33.45 2.39 47.93
CA MET A 1 -33.56 0.98 47.48
C MET A 1 -32.43 0.69 46.50
N ARG A 2 -31.33 0.12 47.00
CA ARG A 2 -30.18 -0.37 46.23
C ARG A 2 -30.05 -1.84 46.60
N ASN A 3 -29.92 -2.73 45.62
CA ASN A 3 -29.18 -3.97 45.81
C ASN A 3 -28.59 -4.44 44.49
N ARG A 4 -27.26 -4.46 44.47
CA ARG A 4 -26.40 -5.13 43.49
C ARG A 4 -26.39 -6.61 43.86
N LEU A 5 -26.59 -7.50 42.90
CA LEU A 5 -26.17 -8.91 43.03
C LEU A 5 -24.97 -9.14 42.12
N TRP A 6 -23.84 -9.40 42.77
CA TRP A 6 -22.63 -9.98 42.20
C TRP A 6 -22.86 -11.48 42.03
N LEU A 7 -22.63 -12.00 40.83
CA LEU A 7 -22.50 -13.43 40.58
C LEU A 7 -21.04 -13.82 40.74
N SER A 8 -20.77 -14.70 41.72
CA SER A 8 -19.46 -15.25 42.02
C SER A 8 -19.06 -16.32 41.00
N VAL A 9 -17.86 -16.19 40.45
CA VAL A 9 -17.23 -17.21 39.60
C VAL A 9 -16.70 -18.31 40.51
N ARG A 10 -17.23 -19.52 40.33
CA ARG A 10 -16.76 -20.73 41.03
C ARG A 10 -15.36 -21.12 40.54
N HIS A 11 -14.50 -21.44 41.49
CA HIS A 11 -13.16 -21.99 41.27
C HIS A 11 -13.21 -23.30 40.47
N LEU A 12 -12.52 -23.31 39.33
CA LEU A 12 -12.07 -24.54 38.67
C LEU A 12 -10.57 -24.68 38.94
N HIS A 13 -10.20 -25.76 39.62
CA HIS A 13 -8.82 -26.17 39.81
C HIS A 13 -8.12 -26.39 38.46
N PRO A 14 -6.89 -25.88 38.26
CA PRO A 14 -6.09 -26.25 37.10
C PRO A 14 -5.52 -27.65 37.33
N THR A 15 -6.02 -28.64 36.60
CA THR A 15 -5.36 -29.93 36.44
C THR A 15 -4.07 -29.71 35.64
N CYS A 16 -2.93 -29.89 36.29
CA CYS A 16 -1.62 -29.93 35.63
C CYS A 16 -1.57 -31.15 34.71
N PHE A 17 -1.75 -30.93 33.41
CA PHE A 17 -1.26 -31.83 32.39
C PHE A 17 0.15 -31.36 31.98
N SER A 18 1.17 -32.06 32.46
CA SER A 18 2.53 -31.92 31.98
C SER A 18 2.61 -32.45 30.54
N ASN A 19 2.54 -31.55 29.56
CA ASN A 19 2.87 -31.83 28.17
C ASN A 19 4.41 -31.75 28.01
N PRO A 20 5.11 -32.84 27.65
CA PRO A 20 6.52 -32.77 27.28
C PRO A 20 6.62 -32.51 25.78
N SER A 21 6.48 -31.25 25.39
CA SER A 21 6.95 -30.74 24.10
C SER A 21 6.80 -29.22 24.10
N ALA A 22 7.67 -28.55 24.86
CA ALA A 22 7.98 -27.17 24.53
C ALA A 22 8.37 -27.15 23.04
N PRO A 23 7.76 -26.31 22.19
CA PRO A 23 8.26 -26.14 20.83
C PRO A 23 9.71 -25.70 20.97
N SER A 24 10.62 -26.49 20.40
CA SER A 24 12.02 -26.09 20.27
C SER A 24 11.99 -24.72 19.61
N VAL A 25 12.49 -23.68 20.31
CA VAL A 25 12.77 -22.40 19.69
C VAL A 25 13.81 -22.69 18.63
N THR A 26 13.38 -22.88 17.39
CA THR A 26 14.28 -22.93 16.25
C THR A 26 14.93 -21.55 16.22
N ILE A 27 16.14 -21.46 16.77
CA ILE A 27 16.98 -20.27 16.61
C ILE A 27 17.11 -20.10 15.11
N ARG A 28 16.41 -19.11 14.56
CA ARG A 28 16.53 -18.77 13.15
C ARG A 28 17.99 -18.43 12.94
N SER A 29 18.68 -19.24 12.15
CA SER A 29 20.07 -18.94 11.80
C SER A 29 20.10 -17.56 11.15
N MET A 30 20.98 -16.70 11.64
CA MET A 30 21.15 -15.34 11.13
C MET A 30 22.36 -15.34 10.22
N SER A 31 22.25 -14.69 9.07
CA SER A 31 23.37 -14.36 8.21
C SER A 31 23.67 -12.85 8.32
N SER A 32 24.90 -12.46 8.01
CA SER A 32 25.25 -11.05 7.90
C SER A 32 26.04 -10.81 6.64
N PHE A 33 25.76 -9.69 5.98
CA PHE A 33 26.47 -9.23 4.80
C PHE A 33 26.45 -7.71 4.75
N THR A 34 27.25 -7.12 3.86
CA THR A 34 27.22 -5.68 3.62
C THR A 34 26.63 -5.37 2.26
N ILE A 35 25.92 -4.24 2.20
CA ILE A 35 25.43 -3.65 0.94
C ILE A 35 26.16 -2.33 0.69
N PRO A 36 26.58 -2.04 -0.55
CA PRO A 36 27.15 -0.75 -0.86
C PRO A 36 26.06 0.32 -0.81
N LEU A 37 26.37 1.47 -0.21
CA LEU A 37 25.61 2.69 -0.36
C LEU A 37 26.34 3.63 -1.31
N ASP A 38 25.59 4.22 -2.23
CA ASP A 38 26.09 5.28 -3.06
C ASP A 38 25.99 6.58 -2.25
N GLU A 39 27.09 7.01 -1.63
CA GLU A 39 27.21 8.30 -0.92
C GLU A 39 28.20 9.22 -1.67
N GLY A 40 28.11 9.25 -3.00
CA GLY A 40 28.97 10.08 -3.85
C GLY A 40 30.42 9.59 -3.87
N LYS A 41 31.39 10.42 -3.43
CA LYS A 41 32.83 10.13 -3.55
C LYS A 41 33.37 9.10 -2.54
N ARG A 42 32.56 8.63 -1.59
CA ARG A 42 32.97 7.64 -0.58
C ARG A 42 32.16 6.36 -0.75
N SER A 43 32.86 5.24 -0.88
CA SER A 43 32.26 3.91 -0.82
C SER A 43 31.94 3.59 0.64
N VAL A 44 30.70 3.81 1.06
CA VAL A 44 30.19 3.41 2.37
C VAL A 44 29.44 2.09 2.20
N SER A 45 29.59 1.17 3.14
CA SER A 45 28.86 -0.08 3.16
C SER A 45 28.04 -0.19 4.43
N VAL A 46 26.78 -0.60 4.31
CA VAL A 46 25.90 -0.81 5.47
C VAL A 46 25.82 -2.30 5.80
N PRO A 47 26.04 -2.68 7.08
CA PRO A 47 25.77 -4.03 7.54
C PRO A 47 24.28 -4.34 7.51
N VAL A 48 23.97 -5.54 7.00
CA VAL A 48 22.64 -6.13 6.99
C VAL A 48 22.68 -7.42 7.80
N ASN A 49 21.91 -7.46 8.87
CA ASN A 49 21.59 -8.69 9.57
C ASN A 49 20.35 -9.29 8.90
N SER A 50 20.48 -10.49 8.34
CA SER A 50 19.42 -11.17 7.60
C SER A 50 19.11 -12.53 8.21
N LEU A 51 17.94 -13.05 7.86
CA LEU A 51 17.59 -14.44 8.14
C LEU A 51 18.34 -15.35 7.16
N SER A 52 18.76 -16.53 7.60
CA SER A 52 19.54 -17.47 6.75
C SER A 52 18.81 -17.92 5.50
N ASN A 53 17.48 -17.82 5.45
CA ASN A 53 16.66 -18.17 4.30
C ASN A 53 16.51 -17.03 3.28
N LEU A 54 17.01 -15.82 3.58
CA LEU A 54 17.03 -14.69 2.64
C LEU A 54 18.47 -14.40 2.23
N SER A 55 18.80 -14.70 0.96
CA SER A 55 20.11 -14.39 0.38
C SER A 55 20.28 -12.88 0.15
N LYS A 56 21.54 -12.43 0.05
CA LYS A 56 21.86 -11.04 -0.30
C LYS A 56 21.30 -10.70 -1.69
N GLU A 57 21.41 -11.64 -2.63
CA GLU A 57 20.99 -11.49 -4.01
C GLU A 57 19.46 -11.35 -4.11
N ASP A 58 18.71 -12.14 -3.35
CA ASP A 58 17.24 -12.04 -3.33
C ASP A 58 16.77 -10.73 -2.72
N LEU A 59 17.39 -10.29 -1.62
CA LEU A 59 17.09 -9.00 -1.01
C LEU A 59 17.37 -7.84 -2.00
N LEU A 60 18.53 -7.88 -2.66
CA LEU A 60 18.93 -6.84 -3.60
C LEU A 60 18.12 -6.87 -4.90
N ARG A 61 17.47 -7.99 -5.25
CA ARG A 61 16.54 -8.09 -6.39
C ARG A 61 15.11 -7.70 -6.03
N PHE A 62 14.78 -7.61 -4.74
CA PHE A 62 13.42 -7.29 -4.30
C PHE A 62 13.09 -5.82 -4.60
N PRO A 63 12.11 -5.52 -5.49
CA PRO A 63 11.88 -4.15 -5.96
C PRO A 63 11.54 -3.18 -4.84
N ALA A 64 10.72 -3.59 -3.87
CA ALA A 64 10.36 -2.77 -2.72
C ALA A 64 11.59 -2.37 -1.89
N PHE A 65 12.55 -3.29 -1.70
CA PHE A 65 13.81 -2.97 -1.02
C PHE A 65 14.67 -2.00 -1.83
N GLN A 66 14.80 -2.19 -3.15
CA GLN A 66 15.55 -1.28 -4.02
C GLN A 66 14.97 0.13 -4.02
N ILE A 67 13.65 0.24 -4.15
CA ILE A 67 12.94 1.53 -4.17
C ILE A 67 13.09 2.24 -2.82
N TRP A 68 12.82 1.53 -1.71
CA TRP A 68 12.95 2.08 -0.37
C TRP A 68 14.39 2.56 -0.10
N LEU A 69 15.39 1.72 -0.37
CA LEU A 69 16.79 2.03 -0.08
C LEU A 69 17.27 3.24 -0.90
N SER A 70 17.01 3.24 -2.20
CA SER A 70 17.44 4.34 -3.08
C SER A 70 16.76 5.66 -2.74
N THR A 71 15.48 5.63 -2.38
CA THR A 71 14.72 6.82 -1.98
C THR A 71 15.21 7.35 -0.63
N LEU A 72 15.46 6.46 0.33
CA LEU A 72 16.04 6.84 1.62
C LEU A 72 17.43 7.44 1.45
N GLN A 73 18.31 6.83 0.64
CA GLN A 73 19.65 7.37 0.37
C GLN A 73 19.59 8.78 -0.21
N ARG A 74 18.73 9.01 -1.21
CA ARG A 74 18.53 10.34 -1.79
C ARG A 74 18.07 11.35 -0.74
N SER A 75 17.13 10.95 0.12
CA SER A 75 16.66 11.80 1.22
C SER A 75 17.78 12.12 2.22
N LEU A 76 18.57 11.12 2.62
CA LEU A 76 19.68 11.33 3.55
C LEU A 76 20.76 12.25 2.96
N GLN A 77 21.05 12.14 1.66
CA GLN A 77 22.03 13.01 0.97
C GLN A 77 21.59 14.48 0.93
N ARG A 78 20.28 14.77 0.88
CA ARG A 78 19.76 16.15 0.88
C ARG A 78 20.15 16.94 2.12
N GLN A 79 20.43 16.26 3.23
CA GLN A 79 20.91 16.89 4.46
C GLN A 79 22.23 17.65 4.25
N HIS A 80 23.02 17.32 3.24
CA HIS A 80 24.26 18.06 2.95
C HIS A 80 24.02 19.46 2.37
N HIS A 81 22.79 19.80 1.97
CA HIS A 81 22.45 21.15 1.55
C HIS A 81 22.39 22.10 2.77
N PRO A 82 23.03 23.29 2.74
CA PRO A 82 23.11 24.19 3.90
C PRO A 82 21.77 24.64 4.49
N SER A 83 20.70 24.62 3.68
CA SER A 83 19.34 25.00 4.12
C SER A 83 18.54 23.84 4.70
N HIS A 84 19.05 22.61 4.68
CA HIS A 84 18.32 21.45 5.17
C HIS A 84 18.31 21.45 6.70
N GLU A 85 17.15 21.13 7.30
CA GLU A 85 16.95 21.15 8.76
C GLU A 85 18.04 20.37 9.53
N PHE A 86 18.37 19.17 9.06
CA PHE A 86 19.40 18.31 9.65
C PHE A 86 20.84 18.54 9.14
N ASN A 87 21.13 19.65 8.43
CA ASN A 87 22.47 19.87 7.85
C ASN A 87 23.60 19.90 8.88
N HIS A 88 23.36 20.54 10.03
CA HIS A 88 24.35 20.65 11.09
C HIS A 88 24.72 19.30 11.72
N ASN A 89 23.79 18.34 11.71
CA ASN A 89 24.00 17.01 12.29
C ASN A 89 23.22 15.95 11.49
N PRO A 90 23.74 15.53 10.32
CA PRO A 90 23.00 14.70 9.39
C PRO A 90 22.82 13.28 9.94
N TYR A 91 21.62 12.75 9.75
CA TYR A 91 21.33 11.34 9.96
C TYR A 91 21.96 10.50 8.85
N VAL A 92 22.38 9.29 9.20
CA VAL A 92 22.80 8.28 8.21
C VAL A 92 22.24 6.91 8.57
N LEU A 93 22.10 6.07 7.56
CA LEU A 93 21.73 4.67 7.74
C LEU A 93 22.94 3.88 8.26
N ARG A 94 22.86 3.39 9.50
CA ARG A 94 23.94 2.65 10.16
C ARG A 94 23.87 1.16 9.90
N LYS A 95 22.67 0.59 9.87
CA LYS A 95 22.45 -0.85 9.85
C LYS A 95 21.02 -1.19 9.43
N ILE A 96 20.85 -2.36 8.82
CA ILE A 96 19.53 -2.94 8.54
C ILE A 96 19.42 -4.28 9.26
N ASN A 97 18.34 -4.49 9.98
CA ASN A 97 18.01 -5.76 10.62
C ASN A 97 16.71 -6.32 10.01
N VAL A 98 16.82 -7.34 9.16
CA VAL A 98 15.64 -8.06 8.63
C VAL A 98 15.08 -8.95 9.73
N GLN A 99 13.81 -8.72 10.08
CA GLN A 99 13.12 -9.40 11.18
C GLN A 99 12.28 -10.58 10.70
N SER A 100 11.60 -10.42 9.56
CA SER A 100 10.79 -11.47 8.94
C SER A 100 10.66 -11.29 7.44
N VAL A 101 10.41 -12.39 6.75
CA VAL A 101 10.13 -12.43 5.31
C VAL A 101 8.93 -13.34 5.08
N ASP A 102 8.08 -12.97 4.13
CA ASP A 102 7.00 -13.80 3.62
C ASP A 102 7.27 -14.16 2.16
N TYR A 103 7.10 -15.43 1.82
CA TYR A 103 7.21 -15.93 0.46
C TYR A 103 5.82 -16.28 -0.08
N PHE A 104 5.53 -15.81 -1.29
CA PHE A 104 4.33 -16.17 -2.01
C PHE A 104 4.53 -17.47 -2.80
N LYS A 105 3.47 -17.91 -3.49
CA LYS A 105 3.50 -19.12 -4.33
C LYS A 105 4.70 -19.08 -5.29
N GLY A 106 5.33 -20.24 -5.48
CA GLY A 106 6.52 -20.38 -6.31
C GLY A 106 7.82 -19.89 -5.66
N GLY A 107 7.82 -19.59 -4.35
CA GLY A 107 9.02 -19.14 -3.64
C GLY A 107 9.41 -17.69 -3.92
N ARG A 108 8.51 -16.91 -4.52
CA ARG A 108 8.73 -15.49 -4.78
C ARG A 108 8.72 -14.71 -3.47
N LEU A 109 9.74 -13.90 -3.22
CA LEU A 109 9.79 -13.02 -2.06
C LEU A 109 8.65 -12.00 -2.15
N GLY A 110 7.80 -11.98 -1.13
CA GLY A 110 6.56 -11.19 -1.10
C GLY A 110 6.68 -9.97 -0.22
N PHE A 111 6.92 -10.17 1.08
CA PHE A 111 7.00 -9.10 2.07
C PHE A 111 8.25 -9.21 2.93
N ILE A 112 8.76 -8.07 3.41
CA ILE A 112 9.87 -8.01 4.37
C ILE A 112 9.51 -7.06 5.51
N LYS A 113 9.68 -7.52 6.75
CA LYS A 113 9.71 -6.64 7.91
C LYS A 113 11.16 -6.42 8.32
N LEU A 114 11.57 -5.17 8.45
CA LEU A 114 12.92 -4.81 8.88
C LEU A 114 12.92 -3.66 9.89
N ASN A 115 14.05 -3.50 10.57
CA ASN A 115 14.39 -2.32 11.34
C ASN A 115 15.65 -1.67 10.75
N ALA A 116 15.55 -0.42 10.32
CA ALA A 116 16.65 0.41 9.87
C ALA A 116 17.16 1.25 11.04
N GLU A 117 18.44 1.12 11.38
CA GLU A 117 19.07 1.96 12.39
C GLU A 117 19.54 3.24 11.70
N VAL A 118 18.81 4.34 11.93
CA VAL A 118 19.15 5.66 11.39
C VAL A 118 19.51 6.59 12.54
N SER A 119 20.74 7.10 12.55
CA SER A 119 21.24 7.97 13.62
C SER A 119 22.24 9.01 13.12
N ASN A 120 22.36 10.10 13.87
CA ASN A 120 23.31 11.17 13.59
C ASN A 120 24.55 11.11 14.51
N GLY A 121 25.43 12.10 14.43
CA GLY A 121 26.69 12.14 15.18
C GLY A 121 26.53 12.34 16.69
N ASN A 122 25.37 12.87 17.12
CA ASN A 122 25.06 13.10 18.54
C ASN A 122 24.38 11.90 19.21
N GLY A 123 24.14 10.81 18.48
CA GLY A 123 23.45 9.63 18.98
C GLY A 123 21.92 9.72 18.95
N GLU A 124 21.35 10.76 18.35
CA GLU A 124 19.90 10.85 18.13
C GLU A 124 19.49 9.84 17.04
N THR A 125 18.32 9.23 17.22
CA THR A 125 17.83 8.15 16.34
C THR A 125 16.46 8.47 15.76
N LEU A 126 16.21 8.04 14.53
CA LEU A 126 14.87 8.07 13.92
C LEU A 126 14.17 6.70 14.01
N PRO A 127 12.83 6.66 14.13
CA PRO A 127 12.09 5.42 14.01
C PRO A 127 12.35 4.76 12.66
N GLY A 128 12.75 3.48 12.67
CA GLY A 128 13.12 2.76 11.45
C GLY A 128 12.42 1.41 11.29
N THR A 129 11.26 1.21 11.91
CA THR A 129 10.45 0.00 11.63
C THR A 129 9.81 0.15 10.26
N VAL A 130 10.12 -0.78 9.34
CA VAL A 130 9.64 -0.73 7.96
C VAL A 130 9.02 -2.08 7.58
N PHE A 131 7.80 -2.03 7.04
CA PHE A 131 7.16 -3.11 6.33
C PHE A 131 7.27 -2.85 4.83
N LEU A 132 8.13 -3.62 4.17
CA LEU A 132 8.31 -3.58 2.73
C LEU A 132 7.31 -4.52 2.07
N ARG A 133 6.32 -3.92 1.42
CA ARG A 133 5.33 -4.61 0.59
C ARG A 133 5.32 -4.14 -0.86
N GLY A 134 5.93 -3.01 -1.17
CA GLY A 134 5.99 -2.45 -2.51
C GLY A 134 4.74 -1.69 -2.91
N GLY A 135 4.74 -1.22 -4.16
CA GLY A 135 3.66 -0.41 -4.73
C GLY A 135 2.42 -1.22 -5.09
N SER A 136 1.28 -0.56 -5.01
CA SER A 136 0.00 -1.02 -5.55
C SER A 136 -0.60 0.06 -6.45
N VAL A 137 -1.72 -0.23 -7.12
CA VAL A 137 -2.53 0.75 -7.86
C VAL A 137 -3.96 0.75 -7.31
N GLY A 138 -4.64 1.89 -7.40
CA GLY A 138 -6.06 2.01 -7.07
C GLY A 138 -6.84 2.68 -8.19
N MET A 139 -8.08 2.24 -8.44
CA MET A 139 -8.87 2.69 -9.57
C MET A 139 -10.22 3.24 -9.12
N LEU A 140 -10.41 4.55 -9.23
CA LEU A 140 -11.73 5.17 -9.13
C LEU A 140 -12.49 4.91 -10.44
N MET A 141 -13.41 3.94 -10.40
CA MET A 141 -14.24 3.61 -11.54
C MET A 141 -15.61 4.27 -11.43
N ILE A 142 -15.91 5.16 -12.37
CA ILE A 142 -17.16 5.89 -12.48
C ILE A 142 -17.95 5.36 -13.67
N LEU A 143 -19.17 4.92 -13.41
CA LEU A 143 -20.13 4.50 -14.43
C LEU A 143 -21.23 5.55 -14.57
N GLN A 144 -21.65 5.82 -15.79
CA GLN A 144 -22.81 6.66 -16.08
C GLN A 144 -23.69 5.95 -17.13
N PRO A 145 -25.01 5.85 -16.93
CA PRO A 145 -25.91 5.36 -17.95
C PRO A 145 -25.75 6.13 -19.27
N ASP A 146 -25.75 5.44 -20.40
CA ASP A 146 -25.69 6.03 -21.75
C ASP A 146 -27.00 6.72 -22.18
N ASP A 147 -28.09 6.49 -21.45
CA ASP A 147 -29.44 7.03 -21.70
C ASP A 147 -29.71 8.43 -21.11
N VAL A 148 -28.71 9.08 -20.48
CA VAL A 148 -28.82 10.44 -19.90
C VAL A 148 -27.76 11.40 -20.45
N PRO A 149 -27.89 12.73 -20.36
CA PRO A 149 -26.82 13.64 -20.76
C PRO A 149 -25.51 13.42 -19.98
N SER A 150 -24.34 13.61 -20.60
CA SER A 150 -23.03 13.47 -19.92
C SER A 150 -22.86 14.43 -18.76
N SER A 151 -23.50 15.60 -18.83
CA SER A 151 -23.56 16.59 -17.76
C SER A 151 -24.36 16.16 -16.53
N ASN A 152 -25.11 15.05 -16.59
CA ASN A 152 -25.92 14.59 -15.45
C ASN A 152 -25.05 13.88 -14.40
N GLU A 153 -24.56 14.65 -13.43
CA GLU A 153 -23.72 14.16 -12.34
C GLU A 153 -24.46 13.27 -11.33
N ASP A 154 -25.77 13.45 -11.14
CA ASP A 154 -26.57 12.66 -10.18
C ASP A 154 -26.71 11.18 -10.61
N GLU A 155 -26.57 10.91 -11.90
CA GLU A 155 -26.61 9.56 -12.46
C GLU A 155 -25.24 8.85 -12.44
N LYS A 156 -24.17 9.53 -12.01
CA LYS A 156 -22.88 8.87 -11.84
C LYS A 156 -22.91 7.90 -10.67
N ARG A 157 -22.29 6.75 -10.88
CA ARG A 157 -22.12 5.67 -9.91
C ARG A 157 -20.64 5.34 -9.79
N ALA A 158 -20.20 4.93 -8.61
CA ALA A 158 -18.85 4.42 -8.38
C ALA A 158 -18.90 2.91 -8.13
N ILE A 159 -17.86 2.20 -8.58
CA ILE A 159 -17.65 0.79 -8.22
C ILE A 159 -16.78 0.71 -6.97
N LEU A 160 -17.26 -0.07 -6.01
CA LEU A 160 -16.50 -0.55 -4.86
C LEU A 160 -16.36 -2.07 -4.95
N THR A 161 -15.27 -2.59 -4.40
CA THR A 161 -15.10 -3.99 -4.05
C THR A 161 -15.35 -4.17 -2.55
N ILE A 162 -16.03 -5.25 -2.20
CA ILE A 162 -16.20 -5.71 -0.82
C ILE A 162 -15.38 -6.98 -0.66
N GLN A 163 -14.32 -6.89 0.16
CA GLN A 163 -13.39 -8.01 0.34
C GLN A 163 -12.83 -8.13 1.76
N PRO A 164 -12.34 -9.31 2.17
CA PRO A 164 -11.67 -9.48 3.45
C PRO A 164 -10.36 -8.70 3.51
N ARG A 165 -10.20 -7.93 4.59
CA ARG A 165 -8.95 -7.26 4.96
C ARG A 165 -8.58 -7.72 6.36
N ILE A 166 -7.91 -8.89 6.44
CA ILE A 166 -7.44 -9.47 7.71
C ILE A 166 -6.57 -8.49 8.52
N PRO A 167 -5.65 -7.70 7.90
CA PRO A 167 -4.89 -6.70 8.66
C PRO A 167 -5.76 -5.62 9.33
N ALA A 168 -6.95 -5.34 8.77
CA ALA A 168 -7.92 -4.41 9.35
C ALA A 168 -8.96 -5.11 10.24
N GLY A 169 -8.87 -6.44 10.42
CA GLY A 169 -9.84 -7.23 11.17
C GLY A 169 -11.24 -7.29 10.53
N SER A 170 -11.35 -7.08 9.21
CA SER A 170 -12.63 -7.07 8.49
C SER A 170 -12.74 -8.21 7.49
N LEU A 171 -13.92 -8.81 7.37
CA LEU A 171 -14.25 -9.79 6.33
C LEU A 171 -15.08 -9.20 5.17
N ALA A 172 -15.48 -7.93 5.29
CA ALA A 172 -16.29 -7.23 4.30
C ALA A 172 -15.91 -5.75 4.33
N PHE A 173 -14.74 -5.42 3.77
CA PHE A 173 -14.21 -4.07 3.74
C PHE A 173 -14.54 -3.40 2.41
N PRO A 174 -15.29 -2.27 2.40
CA PRO A 174 -15.58 -1.51 1.18
C PRO A 174 -14.40 -0.64 0.78
N GLU A 175 -13.98 -0.73 -0.47
CA GLU A 175 -12.87 0.04 -1.04
C GLU A 175 -12.98 0.11 -2.57
N ILE A 176 -12.28 1.04 -3.20
CA ILE A 176 -12.12 1.03 -4.66
C ILE A 176 -11.30 -0.19 -5.11
N PRO A 177 -11.51 -0.67 -6.35
CA PRO A 177 -10.66 -1.69 -6.96
C PRO A 177 -9.18 -1.34 -6.87
N ALA A 178 -8.34 -2.32 -6.54
CA ALA A 178 -6.91 -2.10 -6.32
C ALA A 178 -6.10 -3.39 -6.38
N GLY A 179 -4.86 -3.29 -6.86
CA GLY A 179 -3.99 -4.45 -7.00
C GLY A 179 -2.52 -4.14 -6.90
N MET A 180 -1.71 -5.18 -6.74
CA MET A 180 -0.26 -5.04 -6.58
C MET A 180 0.40 -4.83 -7.95
N ILE A 181 1.40 -3.96 -8.00
CA ILE A 181 2.18 -3.79 -9.23
C ILE A 181 3.06 -5.02 -9.41
N ASP A 182 2.95 -5.70 -10.56
CA ASP A 182 3.85 -6.79 -10.93
C ASP A 182 5.12 -6.27 -11.63
N ASP A 183 6.12 -7.15 -11.77
CA ASP A 183 7.45 -6.81 -12.28
C ASP A 183 7.46 -6.53 -13.81
N SER A 184 6.30 -6.50 -14.50
CA SER A 184 6.24 -6.69 -15.95
C SER A 184 5.56 -5.59 -16.77
N GLY A 185 5.05 -4.51 -16.16
CA GLY A 185 4.18 -3.56 -16.87
C GLY A 185 4.28 -2.08 -16.48
N THR A 186 3.58 -1.23 -17.24
CA THR A 186 3.28 0.16 -16.84
C THR A 186 2.21 0.16 -15.74
N PHE A 187 2.15 1.20 -14.90
CA PHE A 187 1.11 1.31 -13.87
C PHE A 187 -0.31 1.28 -14.48
N ALA A 188 -0.51 1.85 -15.66
CA ALA A 188 -1.78 1.76 -16.39
C ALA A 188 -2.09 0.33 -16.87
N GLY A 189 -1.09 -0.45 -17.27
CA GLY A 189 -1.26 -1.85 -17.62
C GLY A 189 -1.65 -2.72 -16.42
N ALA A 190 -1.01 -2.49 -15.27
CA ALA A 190 -1.40 -3.13 -14.01
C ALA A 190 -2.83 -2.75 -13.64
N ALA A 191 -3.18 -1.46 -13.65
CA ALA A 191 -4.53 -0.99 -13.34
C ALA A 191 -5.59 -1.59 -14.28
N ALA A 192 -5.34 -1.68 -15.58
CA ALA A 192 -6.27 -2.28 -16.54
C ALA A 192 -6.51 -3.77 -16.27
N LYS A 193 -5.45 -4.53 -15.98
CA LYS A 193 -5.53 -5.95 -15.62
C LYS A 193 -6.32 -6.16 -14.32
N GLU A 194 -6.03 -5.36 -13.30
CA GLU A 194 -6.74 -5.43 -12.01
C GLU A 194 -8.22 -5.07 -12.14
N ILE A 195 -8.58 -4.10 -13.01
CA ILE A 195 -9.99 -3.80 -13.31
C ILE A 195 -10.69 -5.03 -13.90
N GLU A 196 -10.06 -5.72 -14.85
CA GLU A 196 -10.63 -6.91 -15.47
C GLU A 196 -10.81 -8.04 -14.45
N GLU A 197 -9.79 -8.31 -13.63
CA GLU A 197 -9.82 -9.37 -12.61
C GLU A 197 -10.86 -9.10 -11.51
N GLU A 198 -10.93 -7.86 -11.00
CA GLU A 198 -11.81 -7.51 -9.88
C GLU A 198 -13.23 -7.15 -10.30
N THR A 199 -13.46 -6.68 -11.52
CA THR A 199 -14.79 -6.19 -11.95
C THR A 199 -15.38 -6.93 -13.15
N GLY A 200 -14.54 -7.62 -13.93
CA GLY A 200 -14.94 -8.27 -15.18
C GLY A 200 -15.18 -7.29 -16.33
N LEU A 201 -14.73 -6.03 -16.21
CA LEU A 201 -14.78 -5.03 -17.26
C LEU A 201 -13.42 -4.92 -17.95
N THR A 202 -13.40 -4.97 -19.28
CA THR A 202 -12.18 -4.75 -20.05
C THR A 202 -12.04 -3.26 -20.38
N ILE A 203 -10.96 -2.64 -19.90
CA ILE A 203 -10.69 -1.21 -20.10
C ILE A 203 -9.36 -1.04 -20.87
N PRO A 204 -9.36 -0.37 -22.03
CA PRO A 204 -8.13 -0.01 -22.71
C PRO A 204 -7.25 0.89 -21.83
N GLN A 205 -5.94 0.63 -21.78
CA GLN A 205 -5.01 1.42 -20.95
C GLN A 205 -5.08 2.93 -21.23
N GLY A 206 -5.33 3.33 -22.48
CA GLY A 206 -5.47 4.73 -22.87
C GLY A 206 -6.71 5.45 -22.31
N GLU A 207 -7.68 4.72 -21.75
CA GLU A 207 -8.85 5.29 -21.07
C GLU A 207 -8.59 5.56 -19.58
N LEU A 208 -7.44 5.12 -19.04
CA LEU A 208 -7.07 5.34 -17.65
C LEU A 208 -6.32 6.67 -17.48
N VAL A 209 -6.84 7.52 -16.59
CA VAL A 209 -6.22 8.80 -16.25
C VAL A 209 -5.50 8.68 -14.91
N ASP A 210 -4.17 8.83 -14.89
CA ASP A 210 -3.37 8.87 -13.66
C ASP A 210 -3.60 10.21 -12.92
N MET A 211 -4.54 10.21 -11.97
CA MET A 211 -4.89 11.40 -11.20
C MET A 211 -3.74 11.85 -10.30
N THR A 212 -2.95 10.93 -9.76
CA THR A 212 -1.79 11.26 -8.93
C THR A 212 -0.71 12.00 -9.71
N SER A 213 -0.39 11.53 -10.93
CA SER A 213 0.53 12.22 -11.82
C SER A 213 0.00 13.57 -12.30
N LEU A 214 -1.31 13.68 -12.60
CA LEU A 214 -1.92 14.95 -12.99
C LEU A 214 -1.89 15.99 -11.86
N ALA A 215 -2.23 15.60 -10.63
CA ALA A 215 -2.22 16.50 -9.49
C ALA A 215 -0.81 17.02 -9.18
N LEU A 216 0.22 16.17 -9.33
CA LEU A 216 1.61 16.58 -9.13
C LEU A 216 2.11 17.58 -10.17
N GLN A 217 1.55 17.61 -11.39
CA GLN A 217 1.90 18.64 -12.38
C GLN A 217 1.45 20.05 -11.95
N SER A 218 0.44 20.14 -11.07
CA SER A 218 -0.02 21.40 -10.49
C SER A 218 0.83 21.87 -9.31
N ILE A 219 1.75 21.03 -8.81
CA ILE A 219 2.62 21.34 -7.69
C ILE A 219 4.01 21.69 -8.23
N SER A 220 4.61 22.79 -7.75
CA SER A 220 6.01 23.09 -8.07
C SER A 220 6.90 22.00 -7.48
N GLU A 221 7.79 21.41 -8.28
CA GLU A 221 8.73 20.41 -7.76
C GLU A 221 9.48 20.98 -6.55
N PRO A 222 9.69 20.16 -5.48
CA PRO A 222 10.46 20.58 -4.32
C PRO A 222 11.81 21.13 -4.76
N LYS A 223 12.10 22.39 -4.39
CA LYS A 223 13.35 23.08 -4.78
C LYS A 223 14.61 22.36 -4.28
N ASP A 224 14.45 21.45 -3.32
CA ASP A 224 15.47 20.69 -2.66
C ASP A 224 15.68 19.28 -3.25
N GLY A 225 15.04 18.96 -4.39
CA GLY A 225 15.28 17.74 -5.16
C GLY A 225 14.70 16.47 -4.54
N GLU A 226 13.68 16.57 -3.68
CA GLU A 226 12.93 15.40 -3.22
C GLU A 226 12.23 14.72 -4.39
N SER A 227 12.41 13.40 -4.51
CA SER A 227 11.77 12.60 -5.55
C SER A 227 11.24 11.31 -4.94
N LEU A 228 9.94 11.35 -4.62
CA LEU A 228 9.11 10.20 -4.25
C LEU A 228 8.34 9.69 -5.46
N GLN A 229 7.68 8.54 -5.32
CA GLN A 229 6.79 8.00 -6.34
C GLN A 229 5.57 8.92 -6.51
N ARG A 230 5.07 9.02 -7.74
CA ARG A 230 3.88 9.82 -8.08
C ARG A 230 2.61 9.12 -7.62
N ALA A 231 2.35 9.18 -6.32
CA ALA A 231 1.42 8.28 -5.66
C ALA A 231 0.99 8.83 -4.30
N VAL A 232 -0.08 8.27 -3.74
CA VAL A 232 -0.42 8.49 -2.33
C VAL A 232 0.27 7.45 -1.45
N TYR A 233 0.70 7.86 -0.26
CA TYR A 233 1.29 6.98 0.75
C TYR A 233 0.27 6.79 1.88
N PRO A 234 -0.34 5.60 2.03
CA PRO A 234 -1.43 5.40 2.99
C PRO A 234 -0.94 5.34 4.44
N SER A 235 0.29 4.87 4.68
CA SER A 235 0.87 4.74 6.02
C SER A 235 2.40 4.89 6.01
N PRO A 236 2.93 6.08 5.66
CA PRO A 236 4.37 6.29 5.47
C PRO A 236 5.19 6.18 6.77
N GLY A 237 4.54 6.10 7.93
CA GLY A 237 5.20 5.88 9.22
C GLY A 237 5.66 4.44 9.48
N GLY A 238 5.29 3.47 8.62
CA GLY A 238 5.68 2.07 8.81
C GLY A 238 5.59 1.17 7.59
N SER A 239 5.13 1.67 6.44
CA SER A 239 5.00 0.91 5.19
C SER A 239 5.63 1.70 4.04
N ASP A 240 6.31 1.01 3.12
CA ASP A 240 6.84 1.62 1.89
C ASP A 240 5.77 1.77 0.79
N GLU A 241 4.59 1.19 0.99
CA GLU A 241 3.52 1.22 0.00
C GLU A 241 3.25 2.64 -0.51
N PHE A 242 3.21 2.74 -1.83
CA PHE A 242 2.75 3.88 -2.58
C PHE A 242 1.67 3.39 -3.55
N ILE A 243 0.64 4.21 -3.76
CA ILE A 243 -0.52 3.88 -4.58
C ILE A 243 -0.77 5.00 -5.61
N PRO A 244 -0.38 4.84 -6.89
CA PRO A 244 -0.89 5.67 -7.95
C PRO A 244 -2.40 5.44 -8.09
N LEU A 245 -3.15 6.53 -8.28
CA LEU A 245 -4.62 6.49 -8.33
C LEU A 245 -5.09 6.85 -9.73
N PHE A 246 -5.78 5.91 -10.36
CA PHE A 246 -6.33 6.04 -11.70
C PHE A 246 -7.82 6.36 -11.67
N LEU A 247 -8.27 7.15 -12.64
CA LEU A 247 -9.66 7.38 -12.94
C LEU A 247 -10.02 6.62 -14.21
N CYS A 248 -11.14 5.90 -14.15
CA CYS A 248 -11.81 5.30 -15.30
C CYS A 248 -13.25 5.80 -15.33
N GLN A 249 -13.67 6.41 -16.44
CA GLN A 249 -15.05 6.87 -16.62
C GLN A 249 -15.68 6.14 -17.81
N LYS A 250 -16.77 5.40 -17.57
CA LYS A 250 -17.48 4.65 -18.62
C LYS A 250 -18.93 5.05 -18.73
N ARG A 251 -19.36 5.11 -19.99
CA ARG A 251 -20.77 5.20 -20.37
C ARG A 251 -21.22 3.85 -20.87
N MET A 252 -22.29 3.31 -20.31
CA MET A 252 -22.81 2.00 -20.69
C MET A 252 -24.29 1.87 -20.38
N ALA A 253 -24.92 0.81 -20.88
CA ALA A 253 -26.35 0.60 -20.70
C ALA A 253 -26.70 0.46 -19.21
N ARG A 254 -27.77 1.14 -18.78
CA ARG A 254 -28.23 1.13 -17.37
C ARG A 254 -28.37 -0.29 -16.81
N LYS A 255 -28.92 -1.21 -17.60
CA LYS A 255 -29.09 -2.62 -17.22
C LYS A 255 -27.75 -3.33 -16.97
N GLU A 256 -26.70 -2.97 -17.70
CA GLU A 256 -25.35 -3.53 -17.47
C GLU A 256 -24.78 -3.01 -16.15
N ILE A 257 -24.92 -1.72 -15.86
CA ILE A 257 -24.52 -1.12 -14.57
C ILE A 257 -25.24 -1.83 -13.41
N GLU A 258 -26.55 -2.02 -13.53
CA GLU A 258 -27.37 -2.71 -12.52
C GLU A 258 -26.93 -4.17 -12.33
N SER A 259 -26.54 -4.85 -13.41
CA SER A 259 -26.07 -6.24 -13.36
C SER A 259 -24.73 -6.43 -12.61
N LEU A 260 -23.95 -5.35 -12.43
CA LEU A 260 -22.70 -5.40 -11.67
C LEU A 260 -22.95 -5.46 -10.15
N GLN A 261 -24.10 -4.99 -9.67
CA GLN A 261 -24.40 -4.97 -8.25
C GLN A 261 -24.41 -6.38 -7.65
N GLY A 262 -23.58 -6.62 -6.64
CA GLY A 262 -23.48 -7.91 -5.96
C GLY A 262 -22.80 -9.01 -6.78
N ARG A 263 -22.24 -8.68 -7.96
CA ARG A 263 -21.50 -9.64 -8.78
C ARG A 263 -20.29 -10.16 -8.01
N LEU A 264 -20.07 -11.46 -8.12
CA LEU A 264 -18.96 -12.16 -7.48
C LEU A 264 -17.80 -12.25 -8.47
N THR A 265 -16.64 -11.75 -8.06
CA THR A 265 -15.44 -11.58 -8.92
C THR A 265 -14.17 -11.98 -8.17
N GLY A 266 -13.00 -11.75 -8.79
CA GLY A 266 -11.68 -12.16 -8.29
C GLY A 266 -11.38 -13.65 -8.53
N LEU A 267 -10.11 -14.04 -8.31
CA LEU A 267 -9.69 -15.43 -8.42
C LEU A 267 -10.15 -16.22 -7.18
N ARG A 268 -11.45 -16.52 -7.11
CA ARG A 268 -12.08 -17.18 -5.94
C ARG A 268 -11.46 -18.51 -5.57
N GLN A 269 -11.02 -19.29 -6.56
CA GLN A 269 -10.30 -20.56 -6.34
C GLN A 269 -8.90 -20.36 -5.74
N HIS A 270 -8.38 -19.13 -5.76
CA HIS A 270 -7.10 -18.72 -5.19
C HIS A 270 -7.23 -17.89 -3.92
N GLY A 271 -8.45 -17.73 -3.37
CA GLY A 271 -8.69 -17.11 -2.07
C GLY A 271 -9.21 -15.67 -2.13
N GLU A 272 -9.28 -15.06 -3.31
CA GLU A 272 -9.81 -13.72 -3.51
C GLU A 272 -11.33 -13.75 -3.58
N LYS A 273 -11.98 -13.33 -2.49
CA LYS A 273 -13.45 -13.30 -2.38
C LYS A 273 -13.93 -11.86 -2.52
N ILE A 274 -14.16 -11.46 -3.77
CA ILE A 274 -14.61 -10.11 -4.10
C ILE A 274 -16.11 -10.13 -4.41
N THR A 275 -16.79 -9.09 -3.94
CA THR A 275 -18.19 -8.78 -4.29
C THR A 275 -18.25 -7.32 -4.72
N LEU A 276 -18.83 -7.04 -5.89
CA LEU A 276 -19.01 -5.67 -6.35
C LEU A 276 -20.16 -4.96 -5.62
N LYS A 277 -19.95 -3.69 -5.30
CA LYS A 277 -20.96 -2.78 -4.76
C LYS A 277 -20.95 -1.49 -5.58
N ILE A 278 -22.08 -1.17 -6.19
CA ILE A 278 -22.30 0.04 -6.97
C ILE A 278 -23.00 1.06 -6.08
N VAL A 279 -22.45 2.27 -5.98
CA VAL A 279 -22.99 3.34 -5.13
C VAL A 279 -23.15 4.64 -5.92
N PRO A 280 -24.08 5.54 -5.58
CA PRO A 280 -24.07 6.91 -6.08
C PRO A 280 -22.70 7.55 -5.86
N LEU A 281 -22.14 8.20 -6.89
CA LEU A 281 -20.81 8.79 -6.80
C LEU A 281 -20.70 9.78 -5.62
N LYS A 282 -21.76 10.57 -5.39
CA LYS A 282 -21.86 11.53 -4.28
C LYS A 282 -21.80 10.91 -2.87
N ASP A 283 -22.08 9.61 -2.76
CA ASP A 283 -22.09 8.87 -1.50
C ASP A 283 -20.85 8.00 -1.32
N LEU A 284 -19.94 7.93 -2.32
CA LEU A 284 -18.73 7.13 -2.29
C LEU A 284 -17.91 7.33 -1.00
N TRP A 285 -17.67 8.57 -0.62
CA TRP A 285 -16.87 8.92 0.57
C TRP A 285 -17.54 8.50 1.89
N LYS A 286 -18.87 8.31 1.91
CA LYS A 286 -19.61 7.81 3.07
C LYS A 286 -19.55 6.29 3.12
N GLU A 287 -19.73 5.65 1.98
CA GLU A 287 -19.82 4.20 1.82
C GLU A 287 -18.46 3.49 2.02
N ALA A 288 -17.36 4.17 1.69
CA ALA A 288 -15.99 3.69 1.82
C ALA A 288 -15.12 4.59 2.72
N LEU A 289 -15.74 5.26 3.70
CA LEU A 289 -15.08 6.21 4.61
C LEU A 289 -13.83 5.66 5.31
N ARG A 290 -13.77 4.34 5.52
CA ARG A 290 -12.67 3.68 6.23
C ARG A 290 -11.47 3.39 5.33
N ASP A 291 -11.62 3.51 4.02
CA ASP A 291 -10.56 3.21 3.07
C ASP A 291 -9.81 4.47 2.63
N GLY A 292 -8.55 4.59 3.05
CA GLY A 292 -7.74 5.79 2.79
C GLY A 292 -7.53 6.07 1.30
N LYS A 293 -7.28 5.04 0.48
CA LYS A 293 -7.09 5.21 -0.97
C LYS A 293 -8.39 5.65 -1.67
N THR A 294 -9.55 5.16 -1.24
CA THR A 294 -10.84 5.63 -1.76
C THR A 294 -11.05 7.12 -1.46
N LEU A 295 -10.81 7.55 -0.23
CA LEU A 295 -10.93 8.97 0.13
C LEU A 295 -9.93 9.84 -0.61
N ALA A 296 -8.69 9.37 -0.79
CA ALA A 296 -7.68 10.08 -1.58
C ALA A 296 -8.09 10.21 -3.05
N ALA A 297 -8.58 9.12 -3.67
CA ALA A 297 -9.05 9.14 -5.05
C ALA A 297 -10.26 10.07 -5.23
N TRP A 298 -11.18 10.06 -4.26
CA TRP A 298 -12.31 10.98 -4.21
C TRP A 298 -11.86 12.45 -4.12
N ALA A 299 -10.89 12.76 -3.26
CA ALA A 299 -10.36 14.11 -3.13
C ALA A 299 -9.65 14.57 -4.41
N LEU A 300 -8.80 13.72 -5.01
CA LEU A 300 -8.13 14.00 -6.27
C LEU A 300 -9.13 14.23 -7.41
N TYR A 301 -10.15 13.39 -7.53
CA TYR A 301 -11.21 13.56 -8.52
C TYR A 301 -11.90 14.92 -8.40
N ASN A 302 -12.33 15.28 -7.19
CA ASN A 302 -13.02 16.56 -6.99
C ASN A 302 -12.09 17.77 -7.23
N GLY A 303 -10.85 17.71 -6.74
CA GLY A 303 -9.87 18.79 -6.94
C GLY A 303 -9.52 18.99 -8.42
N LEU A 304 -9.17 17.90 -9.12
CA LEU A 304 -8.85 17.96 -10.55
C LEU A 304 -10.04 18.43 -11.39
N LYS A 305 -11.26 18.01 -11.04
CA LYS A 305 -12.48 18.47 -11.70
C LYS A 305 -12.73 19.96 -11.46
N GLN A 306 -12.55 20.43 -10.23
CA GLN A 306 -12.68 21.85 -9.88
C GLN A 306 -11.67 22.72 -10.66
N ASP A 307 -10.47 22.19 -10.88
CA ASP A 307 -9.41 22.85 -11.66
C ASP A 307 -9.58 22.68 -13.19
N GLY A 308 -10.63 22.00 -13.65
CA GLY A 308 -10.90 21.76 -15.07
C GLY A 308 -9.86 20.86 -15.76
N LYS A 309 -9.20 19.97 -15.01
CA LYS A 309 -8.17 19.04 -15.51
C LYS A 309 -8.73 17.70 -15.99
N ILE A 310 -9.96 17.36 -15.60
CA ILE A 310 -10.70 16.14 -15.97
C ILE A 310 -12.19 16.41 -16.17
#